data_AF-A0A7V1IHR5-F1
#
_entry.id   AF-A0A7V1IHR5-F1
#
_cell.length_a   1.000
_cell.length_b   1.000
_cell.length_c   1.000
_cell.angle_alpha   90.00
_cell.angle_beta   90.00
_cell.angle_gamma   90.00
#
_symmetry.space_group_name_H-M   'P 1'
#
loop_
_entity.id
_entity.type
_entity.pdbx_description
1 polymer ?
#
loop_
_entity_poly.entity_id
_entity_poly.type
_entity_poly.pdbx_seq_one_letter_code
_entity_poly.pdbx_strand_id
1 'polypeptide(L)'
;MCHRPLLALLLGFLLLNSACVTIPPPYRSTPDYALRFADIESITLVPPLVSVFAMSSGNVEQEVQEWSDAANQHAQAAVRARVDAIGKTWVPFAGEHGPRPDFRLGLERADRAGPPDGAEASWLLFESAKEAILRHTYDIANVFPAQMKAFDYTLGREAAALLGGTRADAFLLMIATDHVPTADRQALIGVGTLAALYTGGYGGPGATPAELIAALVESKSGDILFFNRVSMPLSDLRDAKANKALVDLVLKGMAR
;
A
#
# COMPACT_ATOMS: atom_id res chain seq x y z
N MET A 1 -37.44 -3.99 -56.96
CA MET A 1 -37.29 -4.10 -55.50
C MET A 1 -35.95 -4.77 -55.19
N CYS A 2 -34.86 -4.00 -55.09
CA CYS A 2 -33.50 -4.54 -54.98
C CYS A 2 -32.67 -3.67 -54.01
N HIS A 3 -32.77 -3.91 -52.70
CA HIS A 3 -32.00 -3.22 -51.65
C HIS A 3 -31.77 -4.12 -50.44
N ARG A 4 -31.15 -5.29 -50.64
CA ARG A 4 -30.83 -6.23 -49.54
C ARG A 4 -29.35 -6.63 -49.33
N PRO A 5 -28.35 -6.29 -50.17
CA PRO A 5 -26.97 -6.70 -49.85
C PRO A 5 -26.19 -5.68 -49.00
N LEU A 6 -26.64 -4.42 -48.91
CA LEU A 6 -25.84 -3.36 -48.25
C LEU A 6 -25.88 -3.43 -46.71
N LEU A 7 -26.96 -3.96 -46.13
CA LEU A 7 -27.15 -4.00 -44.67
C LEU A 7 -26.29 -5.11 -44.01
N ALA A 8 -26.00 -6.19 -44.74
CA ALA A 8 -25.18 -7.30 -44.25
C ALA A 8 -23.69 -6.92 -44.16
N LEU A 9 -23.23 -5.98 -44.99
CA LEU A 9 -21.83 -5.56 -45.05
C LEU A 9 -21.47 -4.55 -43.94
N LEU A 10 -22.45 -3.77 -43.47
CA LEU A 10 -22.29 -2.84 -42.34
C LEU A 10 -22.30 -3.54 -40.97
N LEU A 11 -22.96 -4.70 -40.84
CA LEU A 11 -22.97 -5.47 -39.59
C LEU A 11 -21.65 -6.23 -39.34
N GLY A 12 -20.92 -6.59 -40.40
CA GLY A 12 -19.63 -7.28 -40.30
C GLY A 12 -18.48 -6.39 -39.82
N PHE A 13 -18.55 -5.09 -40.08
CA PHE A 13 -17.48 -4.14 -39.73
C PHE A 13 -17.53 -3.68 -38.25
N LEU A 14 -18.69 -3.83 -37.60
CA LEU A 14 -18.90 -3.43 -36.20
C LEU A 14 -18.38 -4.46 -35.18
N LEU A 15 -18.09 -5.69 -35.58
CA LEU A 15 -17.63 -6.75 -34.68
C LEU A 15 -16.09 -6.91 -34.63
N LEU A 16 -15.34 -6.20 -35.48
CA LEU A 16 -13.87 -6.32 -35.57
C LEU A 16 -13.08 -5.32 -34.71
N ASN A 17 -13.74 -4.43 -33.98
CA ASN A 17 -13.09 -3.45 -33.10
C ASN A 17 -13.24 -3.78 -31.60
N SER A 18 -13.25 -5.07 -31.25
CA SER A 18 -13.04 -5.48 -29.85
C SER A 18 -11.55 -5.40 -29.52
N ALA A 19 -10.99 -4.18 -29.48
CA ALA A 19 -9.71 -3.98 -28.81
C ALA A 19 -9.93 -4.35 -27.34
N CYS A 20 -9.35 -5.46 -26.89
CA CYS A 20 -9.24 -5.75 -25.47
C CYS A 20 -8.50 -4.57 -24.84
N VAL A 21 -9.25 -3.67 -24.20
CA VAL A 21 -8.67 -2.68 -23.30
C VAL A 21 -8.15 -3.50 -22.12
N THR A 22 -6.88 -3.86 -22.16
CA THR A 22 -6.19 -4.46 -21.02
C THR A 22 -6.17 -3.41 -19.93
N ILE A 23 -7.07 -3.54 -18.96
CA ILE A 23 -7.07 -2.70 -17.76
C ILE A 23 -5.73 -2.94 -17.08
N PRO A 24 -4.90 -1.89 -16.88
CA PRO A 24 -3.61 -2.06 -16.23
C PRO A 24 -3.81 -2.68 -14.85
N PRO A 25 -2.86 -3.52 -14.39
CA PRO A 25 -2.97 -4.13 -13.07
C PRO A 25 -3.14 -3.04 -11.99
N PRO A 26 -3.79 -3.37 -10.86
CA PRO A 26 -4.00 -2.42 -9.77
C PRO A 26 -2.70 -2.00 -9.08
N TYR A 27 -1.60 -2.69 -9.36
CA TYR A 27 -0.24 -2.41 -8.89
C TYR A 27 0.65 -1.88 -10.02
N ARG A 28 1.85 -1.43 -9.67
CA ARG A 28 2.93 -1.05 -10.58
C ARG A 28 4.15 -1.92 -10.33
N SER A 29 4.86 -2.24 -11.41
CA SER A 29 6.07 -3.05 -11.36
C SER A 29 6.95 -2.76 -12.57
N THR A 30 8.23 -3.08 -12.46
CA THR A 30 9.16 -2.99 -13.61
C THR A 30 8.78 -4.00 -14.71
N PRO A 31 9.11 -3.76 -15.99
CA PRO A 31 8.83 -4.71 -17.07
C PRO A 31 9.47 -6.09 -16.91
N ASP A 32 10.60 -6.16 -16.22
CA ASP A 32 11.37 -7.37 -15.92
C ASP A 32 11.05 -7.97 -14.54
N TYR A 33 9.97 -7.51 -13.89
CA TYR A 33 9.60 -7.88 -12.52
C TYR A 33 9.63 -9.39 -12.27
N ALA A 34 9.04 -10.20 -13.14
CA ALA A 34 8.94 -11.65 -12.95
C ALA A 34 10.33 -12.33 -12.88
N LEU A 35 11.29 -11.85 -13.67
CA LEU A 35 12.67 -12.35 -13.65
C LEU A 35 13.38 -11.92 -12.36
N ARG A 36 13.30 -10.63 -12.01
CA ARG A 36 13.93 -10.11 -10.79
C ARG A 36 13.34 -10.71 -9.52
N PHE A 37 12.02 -10.93 -9.50
CA PHE A 37 11.33 -11.54 -8.37
C PHE A 37 11.63 -13.04 -8.24
N ALA A 38 11.94 -13.74 -9.34
CA ALA A 38 12.40 -15.12 -9.28
C ALA A 38 13.73 -15.24 -8.52
N ASP A 39 14.64 -14.28 -8.72
CA ASP A 39 15.97 -14.23 -8.10
C ASP A 39 15.95 -13.80 -6.61
N ILE A 40 14.85 -13.24 -6.12
CA ILE A 40 14.67 -12.93 -4.70
C ILE A 40 14.38 -14.23 -3.95
N GLU A 41 15.27 -14.68 -3.06
CA GLU A 41 15.02 -15.87 -2.24
C GLU A 41 14.47 -15.50 -0.85
N SER A 42 14.87 -14.32 -0.36
CA SER A 42 14.61 -13.87 1.01
C SER A 42 14.01 -12.47 1.06
N ILE A 43 13.00 -12.29 1.91
CA ILE A 43 12.27 -11.03 2.11
C ILE A 43 12.22 -10.70 3.60
N THR A 44 12.51 -9.45 3.95
CA THR A 44 12.21 -8.89 5.27
C THR A 44 11.14 -7.80 5.17
N LEU A 45 10.53 -7.45 6.30
CA LEU A 45 9.70 -6.25 6.44
C LEU A 45 10.46 -5.26 7.31
N VAL A 46 10.73 -4.06 6.80
CA VAL A 46 11.07 -2.94 7.68
C VAL A 46 9.82 -2.64 8.51
N PRO A 47 9.91 -2.47 9.84
CA PRO A 47 8.71 -2.34 10.68
C PRO A 47 7.74 -1.30 10.09
N PRO A 48 6.48 -1.70 9.86
CA PRO A 48 5.54 -0.87 9.12
C PRO A 48 5.19 0.40 9.90
N LEU A 49 4.74 1.43 9.18
CA LEU A 49 4.17 2.63 9.78
C LEU A 49 2.64 2.57 9.65
N VAL A 50 1.98 1.93 10.62
CA VAL A 50 0.52 1.93 10.73
C VAL A 50 0.06 2.99 11.73
N SER A 51 -0.81 3.90 11.29
CA SER A 51 -1.38 4.98 12.10
C SER A 51 -2.89 4.80 12.24
N VAL A 52 -3.39 4.65 13.46
CA VAL A 52 -4.82 4.50 13.71
C VAL A 52 -5.32 5.69 14.53
N PHE A 53 -6.29 6.41 13.97
CA PHE A 53 -6.86 7.61 14.57
C PHE A 53 -8.24 7.34 15.14
N ALA A 54 -8.51 7.87 16.33
CA ALA A 54 -9.87 8.07 16.81
C ALA A 54 -10.45 9.33 16.16
N MET A 55 -11.63 9.20 15.53
CA MET A 55 -12.30 10.32 14.88
C MET A 55 -13.56 10.73 15.66
N SER A 56 -13.50 11.92 16.25
CA SER A 56 -14.64 12.50 16.99
C SER A 56 -15.73 13.04 16.07
N SER A 57 -16.87 13.44 16.65
CA SER A 57 -17.97 14.11 15.95
C SER A 57 -17.63 15.52 15.45
N GLY A 58 -16.58 16.14 16.00
CA GLY A 58 -16.05 17.45 15.56
C GLY A 58 -15.03 17.36 14.43
N ASN A 59 -14.85 16.19 13.82
CA ASN A 59 -13.79 15.91 12.83
C ASN A 59 -12.36 16.15 13.36
N VAL A 60 -12.19 16.09 14.68
CA VAL A 60 -10.88 16.06 15.32
C VAL A 60 -10.38 14.63 15.27
N GLU A 61 -9.20 14.45 14.68
CA GLU A 61 -8.47 13.19 14.60
C GLU A 61 -7.39 13.19 15.68
N GLN A 62 -7.37 12.14 16.48
CA GLN A 62 -6.33 11.91 17.47
C GLN A 62 -5.78 10.51 17.27
N GLU A 63 -4.47 10.39 17.05
CA GLU A 63 -3.84 9.08 16.97
C GLU A 63 -3.89 8.38 18.34
N VAL A 64 -4.19 7.09 18.31
CA VAL A 64 -4.18 6.24 19.49
C VAL A 64 -3.03 5.25 19.37
N GLN A 65 -1.95 5.50 20.13
CA GLN A 65 -0.71 4.72 20.03
C GLN A 65 -0.93 3.21 20.20
N GLU A 66 -1.74 2.81 21.19
CA GLU A 66 -2.05 1.40 21.44
C GLU A 66 -2.72 0.73 20.21
N TRP A 67 -3.57 1.46 19.49
CA TRP A 67 -4.24 0.95 18.30
C TRP A 67 -3.28 0.87 17.11
N SER A 68 -2.43 1.89 16.93
CA SER A 68 -1.34 1.87 15.96
C SER A 68 -0.41 0.67 16.20
N ASP A 69 -0.02 0.41 17.45
CA ASP A 69 0.87 -0.70 17.82
C ASP A 69 0.23 -2.06 17.54
N ALA A 70 -1.03 -2.26 17.93
CA ALA A 70 -1.77 -3.49 17.64
C ALA A 70 -1.90 -3.73 16.13
N ALA A 71 -2.26 -2.69 15.36
CA ALA A 71 -2.37 -2.76 13.92
C ALA A 71 -1.03 -3.03 13.23
N ASN A 72 0.08 -2.47 13.75
CA ASN A 72 1.43 -2.78 13.30
C ASN A 72 1.78 -4.26 13.51
N GLN A 73 1.47 -4.82 14.68
CA GLN A 73 1.71 -6.24 14.96
C GLN A 73 0.89 -7.16 14.03
N HIS A 74 -0.37 -6.82 13.78
CA HIS A 74 -1.22 -7.55 12.84
C HIS A 74 -0.67 -7.49 11.41
N ALA A 75 -0.20 -6.32 10.96
CA ALA A 75 0.39 -6.17 9.65
C ALA A 75 1.66 -7.01 9.49
N GLN A 76 2.55 -6.99 10.49
CA GLN A 76 3.77 -7.83 10.48
C GLN A 76 3.44 -9.32 10.39
N ALA A 77 2.48 -9.80 11.18
CA ALA A 77 2.04 -11.19 11.15
C ALA A 77 1.43 -11.58 9.78
N ALA A 78 0.60 -10.70 9.20
CA ALA A 78 -0.02 -10.92 7.91
C ALA A 78 1.01 -10.95 6.76
N VAL A 79 1.99 -10.04 6.78
CA VAL A 79 3.08 -10.01 5.79
C VAL A 79 3.92 -11.27 5.87
N ARG A 80 4.32 -11.69 7.07
CA ARG A 80 5.07 -12.94 7.24
C ARG A 80 4.30 -14.13 6.66
N ALA A 81 3.02 -14.27 7.02
CA ALA A 81 2.17 -15.33 6.47
C ALA A 81 2.06 -15.25 4.95
N ARG A 82 2.04 -14.04 4.37
CA ARG A 82 2.01 -13.83 2.93
C ARG A 82 3.32 -14.24 2.25
N VAL A 83 4.48 -13.88 2.83
CA VAL A 83 5.82 -14.26 2.35
C VAL A 83 5.99 -15.78 2.37
N ASP A 84 5.58 -16.43 3.46
CA ASP A 84 5.59 -17.89 3.58
C ASP A 84 4.70 -18.54 2.51
N ALA A 85 3.49 -18.01 2.30
CA ALA A 85 2.52 -18.55 1.34
C ALA A 85 2.96 -18.44 -0.13
N ILE A 86 3.87 -17.53 -0.47
CA ILE A 86 4.43 -17.39 -1.82
C ILE A 86 5.77 -18.11 -1.98
N GLY A 87 6.21 -18.87 -0.97
CA GLY A 87 7.40 -19.71 -1.03
C GLY A 87 8.72 -18.95 -0.95
N LYS A 88 8.74 -17.72 -0.41
CA LYS A 88 9.97 -16.96 -0.15
C LYS A 88 10.38 -17.12 1.31
N THR A 89 11.67 -16.97 1.60
CA THR A 89 12.20 -17.08 2.96
C THR A 89 11.95 -15.79 3.72
N TRP A 90 11.22 -15.86 4.83
CA TRP A 90 11.11 -14.74 5.77
C TRP A 90 12.42 -14.56 6.55
N VAL A 91 12.97 -13.35 6.51
CA VAL A 91 14.10 -12.95 7.35
C VAL A 91 13.60 -11.97 8.41
N PRO A 92 13.74 -12.28 9.71
CA PRO A 92 13.42 -11.33 10.76
C PRO A 92 14.27 -10.06 10.64
N PHE A 93 13.62 -8.91 10.77
CA PHE A 93 14.31 -7.63 10.83
C PHE A 93 15.21 -7.56 12.06
N ALA A 94 16.48 -7.22 11.85
CA ALA A 94 17.51 -7.15 12.88
C ALA A 94 17.71 -5.75 13.47
N GLY A 95 17.15 -4.71 12.85
CA GLY A 95 17.25 -3.34 13.36
C GLY A 95 16.48 -3.16 14.66
N GLU A 96 16.95 -2.26 15.52
CA GLU A 96 16.32 -2.01 16.83
C GLU A 96 14.91 -1.46 16.71
N HIS A 97 14.69 -0.55 15.76
CA HIS A 97 13.42 0.10 15.50
C HIS A 97 13.28 0.33 14.00
N GLY A 98 12.06 0.25 13.47
CA GLY A 98 11.78 0.77 12.14
C GLY A 98 11.80 2.30 12.13
N PRO A 99 11.34 2.93 11.03
CA PRO A 99 11.09 4.36 11.01
C PRO A 99 10.14 4.67 12.16
N ARG A 100 10.65 5.42 13.14
CA ARG A 100 9.89 5.80 14.32
C ARG A 100 8.63 6.57 13.91
N PRO A 101 7.54 6.46 14.69
CA PRO A 101 6.34 7.28 14.50
C PRO A 101 6.62 8.80 14.58
N ASP A 102 7.71 9.22 15.22
CA ASP A 102 8.18 10.61 15.30
C ASP A 102 8.77 11.14 13.97
N PHE A 103 9.02 10.26 12.97
CA PHE A 103 9.38 10.68 11.61
C PHE A 103 8.22 11.25 10.80
N ARG A 104 7.02 11.32 11.39
CA ARG A 104 5.87 12.04 10.83
C ARG A 104 6.20 13.52 10.73
N LEU A 105 6.73 13.89 9.57
CA LEU A 105 6.96 15.23 9.04
C LEU A 105 6.53 16.39 9.98
N GLY A 106 7.50 17.01 10.65
CA GLY A 106 7.55 18.48 10.65
C GLY A 106 7.51 19.24 11.97
N LEU A 107 7.36 18.62 13.15
CA LEU A 107 7.35 19.40 14.41
C LEU A 107 8.49 19.06 15.38
N GLU A 108 8.84 17.79 15.58
CA GLU A 108 9.92 17.42 16.52
C GLU A 108 11.33 17.41 15.91
N ARG A 109 11.47 17.40 14.58
CA ARG A 109 12.78 17.52 13.93
C ARG A 109 13.43 18.89 14.17
N ALA A 110 12.63 19.93 14.39
CA ALA A 110 13.14 21.28 14.68
C ALA A 110 14.08 21.29 15.91
N ASP A 111 13.87 20.37 16.86
CA ASP A 111 14.64 20.27 18.09
C ASP A 111 15.81 19.27 18.01
N ARG A 112 15.94 18.48 16.93
CA ARG A 112 17.08 17.57 16.74
C ARG A 112 18.25 18.30 16.06
N ALA A 113 19.31 18.54 16.83
CA ALA A 113 20.58 19.05 16.33
C ALA A 113 21.35 17.95 15.56
N GLY A 114 21.08 17.78 14.27
CA GLY A 114 21.89 16.91 13.40
C GLY A 114 21.29 16.61 12.03
N PRO A 115 22.12 16.26 11.03
CA PRO A 115 21.63 15.67 9.79
C PRO A 115 20.93 14.32 10.07
N PRO A 116 20.01 13.89 9.19
CA PRO A 116 19.37 12.59 9.35
C PRO A 116 20.42 11.49 9.24
N ASP A 117 20.24 10.40 9.98
CA ASP A 117 21.06 9.20 9.73
C ASP A 117 20.69 8.55 8.39
N GLY A 118 21.45 7.53 7.97
CA GLY A 118 21.24 6.89 6.67
C GLY A 118 19.86 6.24 6.53
N ALA A 119 19.34 5.63 7.60
CA ALA A 119 18.03 4.98 7.56
C ALA A 119 16.90 6.02 7.47
N GLU A 120 17.00 7.11 8.24
CA GLU A 120 16.10 8.25 8.16
C GLU A 120 16.11 8.88 6.76
N ALA A 121 17.29 9.13 6.20
CA ALA A 121 17.42 9.70 4.86
C ALA A 121 16.78 8.80 3.79
N SER A 122 17.00 7.49 3.87
CA SER A 122 16.37 6.52 2.96
C SER A 122 14.86 6.43 3.13
N TRP A 123 14.33 6.56 4.36
CA TRP A 123 12.89 6.60 4.59
C TRP A 123 12.25 7.87 4.01
N LEU A 124 12.87 9.03 4.20
CA LEU A 124 12.38 10.29 3.61
C LEU A 124 12.43 10.28 2.08
N LEU A 125 13.44 9.61 1.51
CA LEU A 125 13.49 9.37 0.08
C LEU A 125 12.36 8.45 -0.37
N PHE A 126 12.04 7.39 0.39
CA PHE A 126 10.89 6.55 0.11
C PHE A 126 9.56 7.31 0.16
N GLU A 127 9.33 8.14 1.18
CA GLU A 127 8.14 9.00 1.26
C GLU A 127 8.01 9.90 0.02
N SER A 128 9.12 10.50 -0.42
CA SER A 128 9.17 11.34 -1.63
C SER A 128 8.90 10.53 -2.90
N ALA A 129 9.51 9.35 -3.04
CA ALA A 129 9.31 8.45 -4.17
C ALA A 129 7.86 7.95 -4.24
N LYS A 130 7.27 7.58 -3.10
CA LYS A 130 5.84 7.22 -2.98
C LYS A 130 4.95 8.32 -3.51
N GLU A 131 5.14 9.58 -3.10
CA GLU A 131 4.32 10.69 -3.59
C GLU A 131 4.46 10.88 -5.11
N ALA A 132 5.67 10.73 -5.64
CA ALA A 132 5.91 10.77 -7.08
C ALA A 132 5.21 9.61 -7.82
N ILE A 133 5.27 8.39 -7.29
CA ILE A 133 4.57 7.22 -7.85
C ILE A 133 3.06 7.46 -7.85
N LEU A 134 2.48 7.86 -6.71
CA LEU A 134 1.05 8.11 -6.59
C LEU A 134 0.59 9.17 -7.60
N ARG A 135 1.30 10.30 -7.66
CA ARG A 135 0.96 11.39 -8.58
C ARG A 135 1.11 11.02 -10.05
N HIS A 136 2.18 10.32 -10.41
CA HIS A 136 2.54 10.13 -11.81
C HIS A 136 2.12 8.77 -12.39
N THR A 137 1.61 7.85 -11.56
CA THR A 137 1.13 6.54 -12.02
C THR A 137 -0.26 6.14 -11.54
N TYR A 138 -0.83 6.82 -10.54
CA TYR A 138 -2.18 6.55 -10.02
C TYR A 138 -3.17 7.70 -10.25
N ASP A 139 -2.70 8.95 -10.26
CA ASP A 139 -3.54 10.11 -10.59
C ASP A 139 -3.60 10.36 -12.11
N ILE A 140 -4.78 10.10 -12.69
CA ILE A 140 -5.06 10.22 -14.13
C ILE A 140 -4.76 11.64 -14.64
N ALA A 141 -4.86 12.68 -13.81
CA ALA A 141 -4.61 14.06 -14.22
C ALA A 141 -3.12 14.39 -14.38
N ASN A 142 -2.23 13.63 -13.72
CA ASN A 142 -0.80 13.94 -13.62
C ASN A 142 0.11 12.81 -14.11
N VAL A 143 -0.43 11.86 -14.87
CA VAL A 143 0.29 10.67 -15.35
C VAL A 143 1.51 11.04 -16.20
N PHE A 144 2.64 10.40 -15.91
CA PHE A 144 3.82 10.42 -16.78
C PHE A 144 3.88 9.11 -17.58
N PRO A 145 3.61 9.12 -18.91
CA PRO A 145 3.51 7.90 -19.71
C PRO A 145 4.78 7.04 -19.69
N ALA A 146 5.97 7.66 -19.63
CA ALA A 146 7.23 6.94 -19.53
C ALA A 146 7.31 6.13 -18.23
N GLN A 147 6.92 6.72 -17.10
CA GLN A 147 6.92 6.04 -15.80
C GLN A 147 5.83 4.99 -15.68
N MET A 148 4.69 5.18 -16.32
CA MET A 148 3.67 4.13 -16.44
C MET A 148 4.16 2.90 -17.21
N LYS A 149 5.06 3.09 -18.17
CA LYS A 149 5.59 2.01 -19.00
C LYS A 149 6.82 1.34 -18.39
N ALA A 150 7.73 2.12 -17.83
CA ALA A 150 9.02 1.63 -17.34
C ALA A 150 9.03 1.35 -15.83
N PHE A 151 8.22 2.08 -15.06
CA PHE A 151 8.22 2.05 -13.59
C PHE A 151 9.63 2.08 -12.99
N ASP A 152 10.43 3.06 -13.39
CA ASP A 152 11.86 3.15 -13.07
C ASP A 152 12.07 4.05 -11.84
N TYR A 153 11.66 3.55 -10.68
CA TYR A 153 11.84 4.21 -9.40
C TYR A 153 12.86 3.45 -8.55
N THR A 154 13.77 4.19 -7.91
CA THR A 154 14.81 3.62 -7.05
C THR A 154 15.05 4.51 -5.84
N LEU A 155 15.39 3.87 -4.72
CA LEU A 155 15.84 4.53 -3.49
C LEU A 155 17.38 4.60 -3.41
N GLY A 156 18.08 4.07 -4.43
CA GLY A 156 19.53 3.95 -4.42
C GLY A 156 20.04 2.86 -3.48
N ARG A 157 21.32 2.50 -3.63
CA ARG A 157 21.94 1.41 -2.84
C ARG A 157 22.01 1.74 -1.36
N GLU A 158 21.97 3.02 -1.03
CA GLU A 158 21.93 3.58 0.30
C GLU A 158 20.68 3.12 1.07
N ALA A 159 19.61 2.74 0.37
CA ALA A 159 18.40 2.19 0.98
C ALA A 159 18.65 0.92 1.82
N ALA A 160 19.77 0.23 1.61
CA ALA A 160 20.22 -0.86 2.48
C ALA A 160 20.42 -0.40 3.95
N ALA A 161 20.58 0.90 4.22
CA ALA A 161 20.60 1.44 5.58
C ALA A 161 19.29 1.16 6.35
N LEU A 162 18.15 1.08 5.65
CA LEU A 162 16.86 0.73 6.25
C LEU A 162 16.82 -0.68 6.82
N LEU A 163 17.72 -1.57 6.38
CA LEU A 163 17.75 -2.97 6.80
C LEU A 163 18.31 -3.15 8.21
N GLY A 164 19.00 -2.15 8.79
CA GLY A 164 19.56 -2.27 10.14
C GLY A 164 20.49 -3.48 10.33
N GLY A 165 21.21 -3.88 9.28
CA GLY A 165 22.07 -5.07 9.27
C GLY A 165 21.37 -6.38 8.87
N THR A 166 20.05 -6.37 8.63
CA THR A 166 19.29 -7.50 8.10
C THR A 166 19.81 -7.88 6.71
N ARG A 167 20.03 -9.19 6.48
CA ARG A 167 20.44 -9.72 5.17
C ARG A 167 19.26 -10.42 4.51
N ALA A 168 18.57 -9.69 3.65
CA ALA A 168 17.52 -10.21 2.77
C ALA A 168 17.77 -9.72 1.34
N ASP A 169 17.32 -10.45 0.33
CA ASP A 169 17.46 -10.05 -1.08
C ASP A 169 16.55 -8.88 -1.44
N ALA A 170 15.42 -8.78 -0.77
CA ALA A 170 14.50 -7.65 -0.86
C ALA A 170 13.86 -7.32 0.49
N PHE A 171 13.29 -6.12 0.59
CA PHE A 171 12.55 -5.68 1.76
C PHE A 171 11.26 -4.97 1.39
N LEU A 172 10.27 -5.13 2.27
CA LEU A 172 8.99 -4.46 2.18
C LEU A 172 9.01 -3.16 3.00
N LEU A 173 8.48 -2.10 2.41
CA LEU A 173 8.12 -0.86 3.08
C LEU A 173 6.59 -0.73 3.05
N MET A 174 5.99 -0.39 4.19
CA MET A 174 4.53 -0.29 4.30
C MET A 174 4.11 0.91 5.15
N ILE A 175 3.12 1.64 4.64
CA ILE A 175 2.48 2.77 5.33
C ILE A 175 0.97 2.54 5.28
N ALA A 176 0.32 2.57 6.44
CA ALA A 176 -1.12 2.44 6.54
C ALA A 176 -1.73 3.51 7.44
N THR A 177 -2.95 3.90 7.10
CA THR A 177 -3.76 4.82 7.90
C THR A 177 -5.17 4.28 8.03
N ASP A 178 -5.74 4.40 9.23
CA ASP A 178 -7.13 4.05 9.50
C ASP A 178 -7.75 5.05 10.47
N HIS A 179 -9.06 5.23 10.36
CA HIS A 179 -9.81 6.16 11.17
C HIS A 179 -11.04 5.49 11.77
N VAL A 180 -10.98 5.26 13.08
CA VAL A 180 -12.02 4.60 13.85
C VAL A 180 -12.96 5.66 14.47
N PRO A 181 -14.26 5.68 14.13
CA PRO A 181 -15.21 6.61 14.72
C PRO A 181 -15.39 6.39 16.22
N THR A 182 -15.48 7.47 17.02
CA THR A 182 -15.80 7.38 18.46
C THR A 182 -17.22 6.85 18.69
N ALA A 183 -17.48 6.30 19.89
CA ALA A 183 -18.79 5.76 20.27
C ALA A 183 -19.95 6.75 20.07
N ASP A 184 -19.73 8.04 20.36
CA ASP A 184 -20.74 9.09 20.18
C ASP A 184 -21.08 9.31 18.69
N ARG A 185 -20.08 9.22 17.80
CA ARG A 185 -20.25 9.27 16.35
C ARG A 185 -20.90 7.99 15.83
N GLN A 186 -20.58 6.84 16.41
CA GLN A 186 -21.24 5.57 16.12
C GLN A 186 -22.73 5.61 16.48
N ALA A 187 -23.13 6.28 17.55
CA ALA A 187 -24.54 6.46 17.94
C ALA A 187 -25.33 7.36 16.97
N LEU A 188 -24.71 8.40 16.40
CA LEU A 188 -25.33 9.24 15.34
C LEU A 188 -25.46 8.49 14.01
N ILE A 189 -24.46 7.70 13.66
CA ILE A 189 -24.53 6.73 12.55
C ILE A 189 -25.55 5.61 12.89
N GLY A 190 -25.83 5.41 14.18
CA GLY A 190 -26.70 4.43 14.85
C GLY A 190 -28.15 4.36 14.41
N VAL A 191 -28.74 5.47 13.94
CA VAL A 191 -30.13 5.47 13.45
C VAL A 191 -30.27 4.77 12.09
N GLY A 192 -29.15 4.52 11.38
CA GLY A 192 -29.12 3.77 10.12
C GLY A 192 -28.39 2.41 10.15
N THR A 193 -27.81 1.99 11.28
CA THR A 193 -26.78 0.91 11.31
C THR A 193 -27.16 -0.41 12.00
N LEU A 194 -28.37 -0.57 12.53
CA LEU A 194 -28.81 -1.87 13.08
C LEU A 194 -28.73 -3.03 12.07
N ALA A 195 -28.71 -2.75 10.76
CA ALA A 195 -28.49 -3.75 9.72
C ALA A 195 -27.01 -4.12 9.47
N ALA A 196 -26.04 -3.25 9.80
CA ALA A 196 -24.61 -3.47 9.54
C ALA A 196 -23.90 -4.27 10.65
N LEU A 197 -24.42 -4.20 11.88
CA LEU A 197 -23.87 -4.91 13.04
C LEU A 197 -24.11 -6.43 12.99
N TYR A 198 -25.11 -6.90 12.25
CA TYR A 198 -25.36 -8.35 12.08
C TYR A 198 -24.40 -9.04 11.10
N THR A 199 -23.59 -8.30 10.34
CA THR A 199 -22.67 -8.83 9.32
C THR A 199 -21.19 -8.55 9.59
N GLY A 200 -20.85 -7.92 10.72
CA GLY A 200 -19.46 -7.61 11.09
C GLY A 200 -18.83 -6.43 10.36
N GLY A 201 -19.65 -5.47 9.88
CA GLY A 201 -19.17 -4.25 9.23
C GLY A 201 -19.37 -3.00 10.09
N TYR A 202 -18.30 -2.26 10.34
CA TYR A 202 -18.38 -0.91 10.89
C TYR A 202 -18.34 0.12 9.77
N GLY A 203 -19.42 0.89 9.58
CA GLY A 203 -19.38 2.19 8.90
C GLY A 203 -20.61 2.53 8.06
N GLY A 204 -21.22 3.68 8.37
CA GLY A 204 -22.20 4.36 7.53
C GLY A 204 -21.54 5.44 6.67
N PRO A 205 -22.33 6.30 5.99
CA PRO A 205 -21.81 7.43 5.23
C PRO A 205 -20.86 8.30 6.08
N GLY A 206 -19.66 8.60 5.57
CA GLY A 206 -18.63 9.35 6.30
C GLY A 206 -17.63 8.51 7.11
N ALA A 207 -17.55 7.20 6.86
CA ALA A 207 -16.40 6.38 7.26
C ALA A 207 -15.23 6.60 6.27
N THR A 208 -14.11 7.10 6.77
CA THR A 208 -12.86 7.17 6.01
C THR A 208 -12.34 5.74 5.82
N PRO A 209 -12.00 5.31 4.59
CA PRO A 209 -11.47 3.97 4.37
C PRO A 209 -10.09 3.83 4.98
N ALA A 210 -9.76 2.65 5.49
CA ALA A 210 -8.36 2.35 5.77
C ALA A 210 -7.59 2.28 4.45
N GLU A 211 -6.40 2.87 4.43
CA GLU A 211 -5.50 2.85 3.28
C GLU A 211 -4.21 2.12 3.64
N LEU A 212 -3.66 1.41 2.67
CA LEU A 212 -2.38 0.75 2.80
C LEU A 212 -1.59 0.88 1.50
N ILE A 213 -0.34 1.27 1.64
CA ILE A 213 0.67 1.32 0.59
C ILE A 213 1.74 0.30 0.93
N ALA A 214 2.18 -0.44 -0.09
CA ALA A 214 3.30 -1.37 0.02
C ALA A 214 4.25 -1.21 -1.17
N ALA A 215 5.54 -1.27 -0.88
CA ALA A 215 6.61 -1.31 -1.88
C ALA A 215 7.57 -2.46 -1.58
N LEU A 216 7.93 -3.23 -2.60
CA LEU A 216 9.02 -4.23 -2.54
C LEU A 216 10.27 -3.61 -3.16
N VAL A 217 11.34 -3.54 -2.38
CA VAL A 217 12.60 -2.92 -2.77
C VAL A 217 13.70 -3.98 -2.82
N GLU A 218 14.46 -4.03 -3.90
CA GLU A 218 15.62 -4.92 -4.00
C GLU A 218 16.78 -4.39 -3.15
N SER A 219 17.32 -5.21 -2.25
CA SER A 219 18.33 -4.79 -1.28
C SER A 219 19.66 -4.35 -1.90
N LYS A 220 20.03 -4.88 -3.07
CA LYS A 220 21.32 -4.62 -3.72
C LYS A 220 21.35 -3.27 -4.47
N SER A 221 20.26 -2.93 -5.15
CA SER A 221 20.16 -1.74 -5.99
C SER A 221 19.39 -0.60 -5.34
N GLY A 222 18.40 -0.92 -4.48
CA GLY A 222 17.40 0.03 -4.01
C GLY A 222 16.22 0.20 -4.97
N ASP A 223 16.14 -0.58 -6.06
CA ASP A 223 15.06 -0.45 -7.03
C ASP A 223 13.71 -0.87 -6.43
N ILE A 224 12.68 -0.07 -6.70
CA ILE A 224 11.30 -0.39 -6.32
C ILE A 224 10.74 -1.33 -7.38
N LEU A 225 10.71 -2.62 -7.08
CA LEU A 225 10.28 -3.65 -8.02
C LEU A 225 8.76 -3.73 -8.16
N PHE A 226 8.07 -3.50 -7.04
CA PHE A 226 6.61 -3.56 -6.94
C PHE A 226 6.13 -2.42 -6.05
N PHE A 227 5.03 -1.80 -6.44
CA PHE A 227 4.32 -0.82 -5.64
C PHE A 227 2.82 -1.01 -5.78
N ASN A 228 2.09 -0.92 -4.67
CA ASN A 228 0.64 -0.92 -4.71
C ASN A 228 0.06 -0.01 -3.63
N ARG A 229 -1.11 0.55 -3.92
CA ARG A 229 -1.95 1.30 -2.99
C ARG A 229 -3.34 0.73 -3.05
N VAL A 230 -3.90 0.43 -1.89
CA VAL A 230 -5.27 -0.06 -1.76
C VAL A 230 -5.99 0.71 -0.68
N SER A 231 -7.30 0.87 -0.85
CA SER A 231 -8.20 1.36 0.19
C SER A 231 -9.28 0.31 0.43
N MET A 232 -9.62 0.09 1.70
CA MET A 232 -10.69 -0.81 2.08
C MET A 232 -11.70 -0.05 2.95
N PRO A 233 -12.88 0.28 2.40
CA PRO A 233 -13.93 0.88 3.20
C PRO A 233 -14.38 -0.11 4.28
N LEU A 234 -14.79 0.41 5.43
CA LEU A 234 -15.40 -0.38 6.52
C LEU A 234 -14.44 -1.39 7.18
N SER A 235 -13.14 -1.10 7.16
CA SER A 235 -12.15 -1.90 7.89
C SER A 235 -11.77 -1.24 9.21
N ASP A 236 -11.36 -2.07 10.16
CA ASP A 236 -10.82 -1.65 11.45
C ASP A 236 -9.47 -2.36 11.60
N LEU A 237 -8.36 -1.62 11.51
CA LEU A 237 -7.04 -2.22 11.50
C LEU A 237 -6.60 -2.79 12.86
N ARG A 238 -7.39 -2.54 13.91
CA ARG A 238 -7.25 -3.21 15.22
C ARG A 238 -7.71 -4.67 15.15
N ASP A 239 -8.55 -5.02 14.18
CA ASP A 239 -8.95 -6.40 13.94
C ASP A 239 -7.93 -7.12 13.05
N ALA A 240 -7.39 -8.23 13.55
CA ALA A 240 -6.37 -9.00 12.87
C ALA A 240 -6.82 -9.53 11.49
N LYS A 241 -8.11 -9.88 11.34
CA LYS A 241 -8.65 -10.43 10.08
C LYS A 241 -8.81 -9.33 9.03
N ALA A 242 -9.35 -8.18 9.41
CA ALA A 242 -9.46 -7.01 8.53
C ALA A 242 -8.08 -6.52 8.11
N ASN A 243 -7.13 -6.42 9.05
CA ASN A 243 -5.76 -6.05 8.76
C ASN A 243 -5.10 -7.03 7.77
N LYS A 244 -5.23 -8.34 8.02
CA LYS A 244 -4.75 -9.36 7.09
C LYS A 244 -5.37 -9.24 5.69
N ALA A 245 -6.67 -8.99 5.61
CA ALA A 245 -7.35 -8.80 4.32
C ALA A 245 -6.80 -7.59 3.56
N LEU A 246 -6.49 -6.48 4.25
CA LEU A 246 -5.87 -5.31 3.64
C LEU A 246 -4.45 -5.62 3.12
N VAL A 247 -3.65 -6.34 3.92
CA VAL A 247 -2.29 -6.78 3.55
C VAL A 247 -2.32 -7.73 2.35
N ASP A 248 -3.22 -8.72 2.35
CA ASP A 248 -3.38 -9.64 1.22
C ASP A 248 -3.78 -8.88 -0.06
N LEU A 249 -4.63 -7.86 0.08
CA LEU A 249 -5.08 -7.02 -1.03
C LEU A 249 -3.94 -6.15 -1.59
N VAL A 250 -3.14 -5.50 -0.72
CA VAL A 250 -2.03 -4.65 -1.18
C VAL A 250 -0.91 -5.49 -1.81
N LEU A 251 -0.63 -6.68 -1.26
CA LEU A 251 0.40 -7.59 -1.78
C LEU A 251 -0.13 -8.50 -2.90
N LYS A 252 -1.33 -8.22 -3.42
CA LYS A 252 -1.88 -8.90 -4.59
C LYS A 252 -1.05 -8.55 -5.82
N GLY A 253 -0.52 -9.57 -6.48
CA GLY A 253 0.32 -9.40 -7.68
C GLY A 253 1.82 -9.51 -7.41
N MET A 254 2.25 -9.47 -6.14
CA MET A 254 3.67 -9.57 -5.79
C MET A 254 4.33 -10.89 -6.23
N ALA A 255 3.59 -12.00 -6.31
CA ALA A 255 4.14 -13.31 -6.68
C ALA A 255 3.70 -13.79 -8.08
N ARG A 256 3.31 -12.87 -8.98
CA ARG A 256 2.81 -13.21 -10.32
C ARG A 256 3.86 -13.08 -11.40
#